data_AF-A0A2M8KDZ8-F1
#
_entry.id   AF-A0A2M8KDZ8-F1
#
_cell.length_a   1.000
_cell.length_b   1.000
_cell.length_c   1.000
_cell.angle_alpha   90.00
_cell.angle_beta   90.00
_cell.angle_gamma   90.00
#
_symmetry.space_group_name_H-M   'P 1'
#
loop_
_entity.id
_entity.type
_entity.pdbx_description
1 polymer ?
#
loop_
_entity_poly.entity_id
_entity_poly.type
_entity_poly.pdbx_seq_one_letter_code
_entity_poly.pdbx_strand_id
1 'polypeptide(L)'
;MFEFILDNSIYIFVLIFVVAVGLIYFVQKRSNQAESGAFFKPSKFGSKTPMLDRFSRDLTHEAKIGKLDPLVGRHEEIRRIIQILSRRTKNNVILVGQAGTGKTALAEGLALEIASGKVPEVIKTKRILALNLGGMLAGTQYRGEFEQRMKMITDEISASGRSIILFIDEIHNLSQAGEAQGAIGAANLLKPALARGDVQAVGATTVSEYFKYITKDTSLERRFQPVMVKESTAEETVQILMGLRKKYEDHHKVHIPDEIIKTIVQLAGKYLSDRYFPDKAVDLMDEAASKVRMETTQKGEGQDWPILTPKNIEDIIFIWSRDVDQIKKEAKILEDKIN
;
A
#
# COMPACT_ATOMS: atom_id res chain seq x y z
N MET A 1 -29.09 -46.02 -48.13
CA MET A 1 -29.26 -44.62 -47.67
C MET A 1 -29.75 -44.59 -46.20
N PHE A 2 -29.17 -45.41 -45.32
CA PHE A 2 -29.53 -45.49 -43.89
C PHE A 2 -28.31 -45.66 -42.97
N GLU A 3 -27.10 -45.80 -43.51
CA GLU A 3 -25.85 -45.87 -42.71
C GLU A 3 -25.18 -44.49 -42.49
N PHE A 4 -25.61 -43.43 -43.20
CA PHE A 4 -24.98 -42.09 -43.08
C PHE A 4 -25.61 -41.21 -41.99
N ILE A 5 -26.70 -41.64 -41.35
CA ILE A 5 -27.44 -40.86 -40.34
C ILE A 5 -27.04 -41.25 -38.90
N LEU A 6 -26.45 -42.44 -38.72
CA LEU A 6 -26.03 -42.93 -37.39
C LEU A 6 -24.71 -42.32 -36.91
N ASP A 7 -23.78 -41.97 -37.80
CA ASP A 7 -22.48 -41.39 -37.41
C ASP A 7 -22.60 -39.95 -36.88
N ASN A 8 -23.40 -39.10 -37.53
CA ASN A 8 -23.56 -37.69 -37.10
C ASN A 8 -24.24 -37.57 -35.74
N SER A 9 -25.07 -38.54 -35.36
CA SER A 9 -25.75 -38.55 -34.06
C SER A 9 -24.73 -38.77 -32.93
N ILE A 10 -23.73 -39.63 -33.15
CA ILE A 10 -22.67 -39.89 -32.17
C ILE A 10 -21.77 -38.66 -32.02
N TYR A 11 -21.38 -38.00 -33.11
CA TYR A 11 -20.59 -36.76 -33.06
C TYR A 11 -21.32 -35.62 -32.35
N ILE A 12 -22.63 -35.47 -32.56
CA ILE A 12 -23.45 -34.47 -31.86
C ILE A 12 -23.52 -34.78 -30.36
N PHE A 13 -23.69 -36.04 -29.96
CA PHE A 13 -23.71 -36.43 -28.55
C PHE A 13 -22.35 -36.21 -27.87
N VAL A 14 -21.24 -36.54 -28.54
CA VAL A 14 -19.88 -36.30 -28.03
C VAL A 14 -19.62 -34.79 -27.90
N LEU A 15 -20.03 -33.98 -28.86
CA LEU A 15 -19.86 -32.52 -28.81
C LEU A 15 -20.69 -31.90 -27.68
N ILE A 16 -21.95 -32.30 -27.50
CA ILE A 16 -22.81 -31.84 -26.40
C ILE A 16 -22.21 -32.24 -25.05
N PHE A 17 -21.68 -33.47 -24.94
CA PHE A 17 -21.05 -33.95 -23.70
C PHE A 17 -19.78 -33.17 -23.36
N VAL A 18 -18.91 -32.92 -24.34
CA VAL A 18 -17.67 -32.12 -24.14
C VAL A 18 -18.00 -30.68 -23.75
N VAL A 19 -19.02 -30.07 -24.38
CA VAL A 19 -19.47 -28.72 -24.02
C VAL A 19 -20.09 -28.69 -22.62
N ALA A 20 -20.90 -29.67 -22.25
CA ALA A 20 -21.53 -29.76 -20.92
C ALA A 20 -20.49 -29.96 -19.81
N VAL A 21 -19.51 -30.86 -20.02
CA VAL A 21 -18.40 -31.07 -19.07
C VAL A 21 -17.53 -29.81 -18.98
N GLY A 22 -17.25 -29.15 -20.10
CA GLY A 22 -16.53 -27.87 -20.12
C GLY A 22 -17.27 -26.75 -19.37
N LEU A 23 -18.59 -26.69 -19.50
CA LEU A 23 -19.43 -25.70 -18.79
C LEU A 23 -19.45 -25.98 -17.28
N ILE A 24 -19.59 -27.25 -16.89
CA ILE A 24 -19.54 -27.67 -15.48
C ILE A 24 -18.17 -27.33 -14.89
N TYR A 25 -17.08 -27.66 -15.58
CA TYR A 25 -15.72 -27.36 -15.13
C TYR A 25 -15.48 -25.84 -15.04
N PHE A 26 -16.04 -25.06 -15.97
CA PHE A 26 -15.96 -23.60 -15.96
C PHE A 26 -16.75 -22.98 -14.79
N VAL A 27 -17.95 -23.51 -14.49
CA VAL A 27 -18.77 -23.07 -13.34
C VAL A 27 -18.09 -23.44 -12.01
N GLN A 28 -17.51 -24.64 -11.91
CA GLN A 28 -16.79 -25.09 -10.71
C GLN A 28 -15.48 -24.33 -10.49
N LYS A 29 -14.76 -23.97 -11.57
CA LYS A 29 -13.58 -23.10 -11.48
C LYS A 29 -13.94 -21.69 -11.04
N ARG A 30 -15.14 -21.19 -11.40
CA ARG A 30 -15.66 -19.90 -10.90
C ARG A 30 -16.07 -19.94 -9.43
N SER A 31 -16.60 -21.06 -8.92
CA SER A 31 -16.88 -21.18 -7.47
C SER A 31 -15.56 -21.22 -6.68
N ASN A 32 -14.55 -21.93 -7.16
CA ASN A 32 -13.26 -22.04 -6.45
C ASN A 32 -12.37 -20.79 -6.56
N GLN A 33 -12.54 -19.94 -7.57
CA GLN A 33 -11.85 -18.63 -7.63
C GLN A 33 -12.58 -17.53 -6.84
N ALA A 34 -13.85 -17.73 -6.46
CA ALA A 34 -14.57 -16.80 -5.59
C ALA A 34 -14.22 -16.99 -4.09
N GLU A 35 -13.51 -18.06 -3.72
CA GLU A 35 -13.17 -18.38 -2.33
C GLU A 35 -11.73 -17.97 -1.91
N SER A 36 -10.93 -17.39 -2.83
CA SER A 36 -9.54 -16.96 -2.51
C SER A 36 -9.39 -15.47 -2.19
N GLY A 37 -10.49 -14.73 -2.03
CA GLY A 37 -10.47 -13.40 -1.42
C GLY A 37 -10.85 -13.54 0.05
N ALA A 38 -9.91 -13.31 0.97
CA ALA A 38 -10.15 -13.40 2.40
C ALA A 38 -11.44 -12.68 2.81
N PHE A 39 -12.50 -13.45 3.06
CA PHE A 39 -13.78 -12.95 3.52
C PHE A 39 -13.60 -12.42 4.94
N PHE A 40 -13.56 -11.10 5.08
CA PHE A 40 -13.80 -10.44 6.36
C PHE A 40 -15.21 -10.82 6.82
N LYS A 41 -15.33 -11.51 7.95
CA LYS A 41 -16.63 -11.74 8.60
C LYS A 41 -17.26 -10.38 8.88
N PRO A 42 -18.50 -10.11 8.42
CA PRO A 42 -19.19 -8.90 8.84
C PRO A 42 -19.37 -8.96 10.36
N SER A 43 -18.98 -7.89 11.05
CA SER A 43 -19.26 -7.73 12.47
C SER A 43 -20.77 -7.78 12.68
N LYS A 44 -21.22 -8.47 13.73
CA LYS A 44 -22.63 -8.75 14.04
C LYS A 44 -23.45 -7.52 14.51
N PHE A 45 -23.02 -6.29 14.18
CA PHE A 45 -23.77 -5.06 14.39
C PHE A 45 -23.54 -4.15 13.18
N GLY A 46 -24.62 -3.65 12.56
CA GLY A 46 -24.55 -2.80 11.38
C GLY A 46 -23.59 -1.64 11.59
N SER A 47 -22.50 -1.60 10.81
CA SER A 47 -21.53 -0.53 10.90
C SER A 47 -22.17 0.81 10.55
N LYS A 48 -21.77 1.87 11.25
CA LYS A 48 -22.15 3.25 10.90
C LYS A 48 -21.50 3.73 9.60
N THR A 49 -20.49 3.01 9.11
CA THR A 49 -19.68 3.38 7.95
C THR A 49 -19.43 2.19 7.02
N PRO A 50 -20.49 1.58 6.44
CA PRO A 50 -20.37 0.34 5.68
C PRO A 50 -19.53 0.48 4.40
N MET A 51 -19.56 1.61 3.70
CA MET A 51 -18.73 1.81 2.50
C MET A 51 -17.27 2.01 2.87
N LEU A 52 -16.99 2.81 3.90
CA LEU A 52 -15.63 2.96 4.40
C LEU A 52 -15.05 1.63 4.88
N ASP A 53 -15.81 0.83 5.65
CA ASP A 53 -15.31 -0.46 6.12
C ASP A 53 -15.00 -1.44 4.98
N ARG A 54 -15.65 -1.28 3.82
CA ARG A 54 -15.39 -2.08 2.61
C ARG A 54 -14.18 -1.59 1.80
N PHE A 55 -14.01 -0.28 1.69
CA PHE A 55 -13.03 0.34 0.79
C PHE A 55 -11.88 1.05 1.51
N SER A 56 -11.73 0.83 2.82
CA SER A 56 -10.64 1.37 3.60
C SER A 56 -10.07 0.33 4.57
N ARG A 57 -8.83 0.58 5.00
CA ARG A 57 -8.18 -0.18 6.07
C ARG A 57 -8.24 0.64 7.36
N ASP A 58 -8.82 0.08 8.42
CA ASP A 58 -8.89 0.76 9.72
C ASP A 58 -7.57 0.60 10.47
N LEU A 59 -6.68 1.58 10.31
CA LEU A 59 -5.35 1.57 10.92
C LEU A 59 -5.44 1.62 12.44
N THR A 60 -6.44 2.32 13.00
CA THR A 60 -6.63 2.39 14.46
C THR A 60 -7.06 1.03 15.02
N HIS A 61 -7.89 0.28 14.31
CA HIS A 61 -8.22 -1.09 14.68
C HIS A 61 -7.01 -2.01 14.55
N GLU A 62 -6.26 -1.94 13.44
CA GLU A 62 -5.04 -2.73 13.24
C GLU A 62 -3.98 -2.47 14.32
N ALA A 63 -3.84 -1.23 14.76
CA ALA A 63 -2.98 -0.84 15.88
C ALA A 63 -3.40 -1.52 17.18
N LYS A 64 -4.71 -1.51 17.50
CA LYS A 64 -5.25 -2.11 18.74
C LYS A 64 -5.05 -3.62 18.83
N ILE A 65 -5.11 -4.32 17.69
CA ILE A 65 -4.89 -5.77 17.63
C ILE A 65 -3.41 -6.15 17.44
N GLY A 66 -2.49 -5.18 17.45
CA GLY A 66 -1.05 -5.42 17.33
C GLY A 66 -0.58 -5.85 15.94
N LYS A 67 -1.35 -5.55 14.88
CA LYS A 67 -1.02 -5.94 13.50
C LYS A 67 0.02 -5.00 12.86
N LEU A 68 0.02 -3.72 13.22
CA LEU A 68 0.93 -2.73 12.65
C LEU A 68 2.39 -2.95 13.10
N ASP A 69 3.33 -2.45 12.29
CA ASP A 69 4.74 -2.41 12.64
C ASP A 69 5.04 -1.32 13.67
N PRO A 70 6.02 -1.52 14.57
CA PRO A 70 6.45 -0.48 15.48
C PRO A 70 7.06 0.68 14.68
N LEU A 71 6.61 1.91 14.96
CA LEU A 71 7.27 3.10 14.43
C LEU A 71 8.52 3.41 15.25
N VAL A 72 9.69 3.24 14.66
CA VAL A 72 10.97 3.57 15.28
C VAL A 72 11.39 4.99 14.90
N GLY A 73 11.66 5.82 15.89
CA GLY A 73 12.00 7.24 15.70
C GLY A 73 10.79 8.09 15.28
N ARG A 74 11.03 9.12 14.46
CA ARG A 74 9.99 10.00 13.88
C ARG A 74 9.08 10.73 14.87
N HIS A 75 9.55 10.91 16.11
CA HIS A 75 8.76 11.55 17.17
C HIS A 75 8.42 13.01 16.86
N GLU A 76 9.30 13.73 16.16
CA GLU A 76 9.04 15.12 15.79
C GLU A 76 7.93 15.24 14.75
N GLU A 77 7.96 14.41 13.71
CA GLU A 77 6.92 14.35 12.69
C GLU A 77 5.58 13.95 13.30
N ILE A 78 5.53 12.92 14.14
CA ILE A 78 4.30 12.49 14.83
C ILE A 78 3.75 13.61 15.72
N ARG A 79 4.58 14.24 16.55
CA ARG A 79 4.16 15.39 17.37
C ARG A 79 3.61 16.52 16.51
N ARG A 80 4.25 16.81 15.39
CA ARG A 80 3.81 17.84 14.45
C ARG A 80 2.46 17.49 13.80
N ILE A 81 2.28 16.24 13.38
CA ILE A 81 1.01 15.73 12.83
C ILE A 81 -0.11 15.90 13.87
N ILE A 82 0.10 15.41 15.11
CA ILE A 82 -0.86 15.53 16.21
C ILE A 82 -1.21 16.99 16.49
N GLN A 83 -0.21 17.87 16.53
CA GLN A 83 -0.39 19.30 16.75
C GLN A 83 -1.31 19.91 15.68
N ILE A 84 -1.08 19.59 14.40
CA ILE A 84 -1.89 20.11 13.29
C ILE A 84 -3.31 19.55 13.37
N LEU A 85 -3.48 18.24 13.56
CA LEU A 85 -4.78 17.58 13.61
C LEU A 85 -5.65 18.06 14.80
N SER A 86 -5.01 18.53 15.87
CA SER A 86 -5.68 19.05 17.07
C SER A 86 -6.14 20.51 16.93
N ARG A 87 -5.81 21.19 15.82
CA ARG A 87 -6.25 22.57 15.57
C ARG A 87 -7.76 22.64 15.32
N ARG A 88 -8.37 23.76 15.69
CA ARG A 88 -9.78 24.05 15.38
C ARG A 88 -10.05 24.26 13.87
N THR A 89 -9.08 24.85 13.16
CA THR A 89 -9.15 25.12 11.72
C THR A 89 -7.82 24.79 11.04
N LYS A 90 -7.85 24.50 9.74
CA LYS A 90 -6.68 24.06 8.94
C LYS A 90 -5.97 22.87 9.61
N ASN A 91 -6.77 21.85 9.91
CA ASN A 91 -6.38 20.66 10.67
C ASN A 91 -6.20 19.44 9.77
N ASN A 92 -5.88 19.64 8.49
CA ASN A 92 -5.44 18.58 7.59
C ASN A 92 -3.93 18.63 7.44
N VAL A 93 -3.31 17.46 7.31
CA VAL A 93 -1.86 17.30 7.16
C VAL A 93 -1.55 16.76 5.78
N ILE A 94 -0.52 17.29 5.14
CA ILE A 94 0.07 16.66 3.96
C ILE A 94 1.53 16.30 4.24
N LEU A 95 1.82 15.00 4.21
CA LEU A 95 3.15 14.41 4.35
C LEU A 95 3.86 14.53 3.00
N VAL A 96 4.95 15.29 2.97
CA VAL A 96 5.70 15.56 1.74
C VAL A 96 7.09 14.98 1.90
N GLY A 97 7.47 14.04 1.03
CA GLY A 97 8.76 13.35 1.13
C GLY A 97 8.97 12.38 -0.02
N GLN A 98 10.21 12.02 -0.32
CA GLN A 98 10.52 11.12 -1.44
C GLN A 98 9.83 9.75 -1.29
N ALA A 99 9.70 9.01 -2.39
CA ALA A 99 9.23 7.62 -2.33
C ALA A 99 10.18 6.81 -1.41
N GLY A 100 9.62 5.90 -0.61
CA GLY A 100 10.41 5.09 0.33
C GLY A 100 10.80 5.76 1.66
N THR A 101 10.48 7.03 1.92
CA THR A 101 10.84 7.67 3.21
C THR A 101 9.93 7.33 4.41
N GLY A 102 8.95 6.44 4.24
CA GLY A 102 8.08 5.98 5.33
C GLY A 102 6.84 6.86 5.61
N LYS A 103 6.26 7.50 4.59
CA LYS A 103 5.04 8.33 4.76
C LYS A 103 3.84 7.52 5.28
N THR A 104 3.63 6.31 4.76
CA THR A 104 2.57 5.41 5.22
C THR A 104 2.82 4.91 6.65
N ALA A 105 4.09 4.63 6.99
CA ALA A 105 4.50 4.27 8.34
C ALA A 105 4.21 5.38 9.37
N LEU A 106 4.29 6.67 8.99
CA LEU A 106 3.86 7.78 9.86
C LEU A 106 2.36 7.78 10.13
N ALA A 107 1.53 7.43 9.15
CA ALA A 107 0.08 7.30 9.35
C ALA A 107 -0.27 6.13 10.27
N GLU A 108 0.43 5.01 10.12
CA GLU A 108 0.35 3.85 11.01
C GLU A 108 0.85 4.18 12.43
N GLY A 109 1.95 4.91 12.54
CA GLY A 109 2.47 5.40 13.81
C GLY A 109 1.50 6.36 14.52
N LEU A 110 0.82 7.23 13.78
CA LEU A 110 -0.26 8.04 14.34
C LEU A 110 -1.39 7.15 14.88
N ALA A 111 -1.73 6.05 14.19
CA ALA A 111 -2.73 5.10 14.64
C ALA A 111 -2.32 4.39 15.94
N LEU A 112 -1.03 4.05 16.08
CA LEU A 112 -0.46 3.50 17.32
C LEU A 112 -0.54 4.50 18.49
N GLU A 113 -0.22 5.77 18.27
CA GLU A 113 -0.34 6.82 19.29
C GLU A 113 -1.80 7.01 19.74
N ILE A 114 -2.74 7.03 18.80
CA ILE A 114 -4.18 7.09 19.12
C ILE A 114 -4.62 5.85 19.90
N ALA A 115 -4.23 4.65 19.44
CA ALA A 115 -4.60 3.39 20.10
C ALA A 115 -4.04 3.27 21.53
N SER A 116 -2.83 3.80 21.77
CA SER A 116 -2.22 3.86 23.10
C SER A 116 -2.77 4.98 23.99
N GLY A 117 -3.58 5.89 23.43
CA GLY A 117 -4.15 7.03 24.16
C GLY A 117 -3.16 8.16 24.45
N LYS A 118 -1.96 8.14 23.86
CA LYS A 118 -0.90 9.15 24.02
C LYS A 118 -1.10 10.39 23.13
N VAL A 119 -2.35 10.79 22.97
CA VAL A 119 -2.76 11.91 22.11
C VAL A 119 -3.75 12.81 22.85
N PRO A 120 -3.89 14.09 22.47
CA PRO A 120 -4.91 14.97 23.03
C PRO A 120 -6.33 14.41 22.87
N GLU A 121 -7.20 14.69 23.83
CA GLU A 121 -8.61 14.24 23.86
C GLU A 121 -9.36 14.50 22.55
N VAL A 122 -9.03 15.61 21.86
CA VAL A 122 -9.62 16.01 20.58
C VAL A 122 -9.51 14.93 19.49
N ILE A 123 -8.41 14.17 19.46
CA ILE A 123 -8.16 13.12 18.45
C ILE A 123 -8.16 11.70 19.03
N LYS A 124 -8.20 11.56 20.36
CA LYS A 124 -8.09 10.28 21.08
C LYS A 124 -9.17 9.26 20.72
N THR A 125 -10.37 9.71 20.41
CA THR A 125 -11.49 8.82 20.05
C THR A 125 -11.65 8.64 18.54
N LYS A 126 -10.76 9.21 17.73
CA LYS A 126 -10.90 9.18 16.27
C LYS A 126 -10.38 7.87 15.67
N ARG A 127 -10.95 7.47 14.55
CA ARG A 127 -10.49 6.35 13.71
C ARG A 127 -9.65 6.89 12.57
N ILE A 128 -8.54 6.24 12.25
CA ILE A 128 -7.75 6.51 11.05
C ILE A 128 -8.08 5.44 10.02
N LEU A 129 -8.63 5.87 8.89
CA LEU A 129 -9.04 4.99 7.80
C LEU A 129 -8.19 5.28 6.57
N ALA A 130 -7.41 4.30 6.11
CA ALA A 130 -6.62 4.39 4.88
C ALA A 130 -7.50 4.03 3.68
N LEU A 131 -7.80 5.00 2.82
CA LEU A 131 -8.67 4.80 1.67
C LEU A 131 -7.95 4.00 0.57
N ASN A 132 -8.56 2.92 0.09
CA ASN A 132 -8.04 2.14 -1.02
C ASN A 132 -8.71 2.58 -2.34
N LEU A 133 -8.13 3.60 -2.99
CA LEU A 133 -8.63 4.10 -4.27
C LEU A 133 -8.60 3.03 -5.36
N GLY A 134 -7.57 2.18 -5.40
CA GLY A 134 -7.47 1.09 -6.39
C GLY A 134 -8.60 0.05 -6.24
N GLY A 135 -8.92 -0.33 -5.01
CA GLY A 135 -10.04 -1.23 -4.71
C GLY A 135 -11.41 -0.64 -5.04
N MET A 136 -11.54 0.68 -5.01
CA MET A 136 -12.78 1.36 -5.44
C MET A 136 -12.98 1.35 -6.95
N LEU A 137 -11.87 1.41 -7.72
CA LEU A 137 -11.86 1.31 -9.18
C LEU A 137 -12.02 -0.14 -9.65
N ALA A 138 -11.51 -1.09 -8.87
CA ALA A 138 -11.66 -2.50 -9.15
C ALA A 138 -13.16 -2.88 -9.18
N GLY A 139 -13.56 -3.53 -10.28
CA GLY A 139 -14.93 -4.01 -10.47
C GLY A 139 -15.96 -2.93 -10.83
N THR A 140 -15.57 -1.68 -11.09
CA THR A 140 -16.47 -0.71 -11.74
C THR A 140 -16.33 -0.83 -13.25
N GLN A 141 -17.42 -1.17 -13.95
CA GLN A 141 -17.42 -1.16 -15.42
C GLN A 141 -17.69 0.23 -15.99
N TYR A 142 -18.23 1.13 -15.16
CA TYR A 142 -18.64 2.48 -15.56
C TYR A 142 -18.17 3.53 -14.55
N ARG A 143 -17.68 4.68 -15.06
CA ARG A 143 -17.23 5.83 -14.27
C ARG A 143 -18.26 6.32 -13.24
N GLY A 144 -19.55 6.29 -13.58
CA GLY A 144 -20.62 6.75 -12.70
C GLY A 144 -20.75 5.94 -11.40
N GLU A 145 -20.43 4.64 -11.45
CA GLU A 145 -20.47 3.78 -10.26
C GLU A 145 -19.39 4.17 -9.25
N PHE A 146 -18.19 4.49 -9.74
CA PHE A 146 -17.12 5.00 -8.89
C PHE A 146 -17.51 6.33 -8.23
N GLU A 147 -18.05 7.27 -9.00
CA GLU A 147 -18.49 8.56 -8.48
C GLU A 147 -19.58 8.39 -7.41
N GLN A 148 -20.50 7.45 -7.62
CA GLN A 148 -21.52 7.11 -6.63
C GLN A 148 -20.91 6.52 -5.35
N ARG A 149 -19.94 5.60 -5.46
CA ARG A 149 -19.21 5.03 -4.31
C ARG A 149 -18.48 6.14 -3.52
N MET A 150 -17.77 7.02 -4.20
CA MET A 150 -17.08 8.17 -3.59
C MET A 150 -18.03 9.13 -2.88
N LYS A 151 -19.20 9.38 -3.47
CA LYS A 151 -20.25 10.19 -2.85
C LYS A 151 -20.72 9.55 -1.55
N MET A 152 -21.06 8.26 -1.56
CA MET A 152 -21.47 7.54 -0.35
C MET A 152 -20.40 7.59 0.75
N ILE A 153 -19.13 7.40 0.39
CA ILE A 153 -18.02 7.54 1.34
C ILE A 153 -17.95 8.95 1.93
N THR A 154 -18.09 9.98 1.11
CA THR A 154 -18.06 11.38 1.56
C THR A 154 -19.23 11.69 2.50
N ASP A 155 -20.41 11.16 2.21
CA ASP A 155 -21.61 11.28 3.04
C ASP A 155 -21.42 10.57 4.39
N GLU A 156 -20.85 9.35 4.40
CA GLU A 156 -20.50 8.61 5.63
C GLU A 156 -19.49 9.37 6.50
N ILE A 157 -18.43 9.95 5.90
CA ILE A 157 -17.45 10.74 6.64
C ILE A 157 -18.13 11.96 7.26
N SER A 158 -18.97 12.66 6.50
CA SER A 158 -19.67 13.86 6.97
C SER A 158 -20.63 13.52 8.12
N ALA A 159 -21.38 12.41 8.00
CA ALA A 159 -22.29 11.91 9.03
C ALA A 159 -21.56 11.44 10.31
N SER A 160 -20.28 11.06 10.20
CA SER A 160 -19.47 10.61 11.35
C SER A 160 -19.11 11.72 12.35
N GLY A 161 -19.46 12.99 12.08
CA GLY A 161 -19.24 14.10 13.01
C GLY A 161 -17.77 14.38 13.31
N ARG A 162 -16.88 14.21 12.33
CA ARG A 162 -15.40 14.34 12.45
C ARG A 162 -14.75 13.33 13.41
N SER A 163 -15.37 12.17 13.62
CA SER A 163 -14.76 11.05 14.35
C SER A 163 -13.76 10.25 13.50
N ILE A 164 -13.60 10.60 12.22
CA ILE A 164 -12.75 9.91 11.25
C ILE A 164 -11.65 10.86 10.76
N ILE A 165 -10.43 10.34 10.70
CA ILE A 165 -9.30 10.92 9.98
C ILE A 165 -9.05 10.03 8.76
N LEU A 166 -9.18 10.58 7.57
CA LEU A 166 -8.94 9.86 6.32
C LEU A 166 -7.45 9.91 5.97
N PHE A 167 -6.80 8.76 5.84
CA PHE A 167 -5.47 8.67 5.24
C PHE A 167 -5.61 8.43 3.74
N ILE A 168 -4.96 9.28 2.94
CA ILE A 168 -4.97 9.21 1.48
C ILE A 168 -3.53 9.18 1.01
N ASP A 169 -3.08 7.99 0.58
CA ASP A 169 -1.80 7.89 -0.11
C ASP A 169 -1.92 8.48 -1.52
N GLU A 170 -0.82 9.00 -2.04
CA GLU A 170 -0.77 9.68 -3.35
C GLU A 170 -1.88 10.72 -3.54
N ILE A 171 -2.08 11.60 -2.55
CA ILE A 171 -3.18 12.57 -2.55
C ILE A 171 -3.20 13.50 -3.77
N HIS A 172 -2.06 13.67 -4.45
CA HIS A 172 -1.97 14.42 -5.71
C HIS A 172 -2.82 13.82 -6.83
N ASN A 173 -3.18 12.53 -6.78
CA ASN A 173 -4.11 11.91 -7.72
C ASN A 173 -5.51 12.56 -7.65
N LEU A 174 -5.87 13.14 -6.48
CA LEU A 174 -7.07 13.97 -6.34
C LEU A 174 -6.91 15.38 -6.94
N SER A 175 -5.72 15.78 -7.37
CA SER A 175 -5.52 17.05 -8.07
C SER A 175 -5.42 16.85 -9.59
N GLN A 176 -4.97 15.68 -10.06
CA GLN A 176 -4.79 15.35 -11.48
C GLN A 176 -6.08 15.03 -12.26
N ALA A 177 -7.22 14.83 -11.57
CA ALA A 177 -8.47 14.35 -12.17
C ALA A 177 -9.22 15.34 -13.10
N GLY A 178 -8.50 16.27 -13.74
CA GLY A 178 -9.04 17.26 -14.67
C GLY A 178 -8.36 17.33 -16.04
N GLU A 179 -7.12 16.84 -16.20
CA GLU A 179 -6.33 17.10 -17.42
C GLU A 179 -6.05 15.86 -18.29
N ALA A 180 -6.33 14.64 -17.80
CA ALA A 180 -6.15 13.41 -18.58
C ALA A 180 -7.47 12.61 -18.67
N GLN A 181 -7.79 12.10 -19.87
CA GLN A 181 -8.99 11.31 -20.19
C GLN A 181 -9.18 10.00 -19.36
N GLY A 182 -8.35 9.72 -18.37
CA GLY A 182 -8.42 8.52 -17.51
C GLY A 182 -8.30 8.77 -16.01
N ALA A 183 -8.07 10.00 -15.55
CA ALA A 183 -7.96 10.29 -14.12
C ALA A 183 -9.36 10.48 -13.51
N ILE A 184 -9.87 9.39 -12.93
CA ILE A 184 -11.21 9.29 -12.37
C ILE A 184 -11.53 10.44 -11.38
N GLY A 185 -12.71 11.05 -11.53
CA GLY A 185 -13.18 12.29 -10.88
C GLY A 185 -13.36 12.30 -9.36
N ALA A 186 -12.62 11.50 -8.59
CA ALA A 186 -12.62 11.48 -7.12
C ALA A 186 -12.34 12.86 -6.50
N ALA A 187 -11.47 13.62 -7.17
CA ALA A 187 -11.12 15.00 -6.86
C ALA A 187 -12.33 15.90 -6.61
N ASN A 188 -13.28 15.89 -7.55
CA ASN A 188 -14.42 16.80 -7.53
C ASN A 188 -15.42 16.47 -6.41
N LEU A 189 -15.37 15.25 -5.88
CA LEU A 189 -16.25 14.80 -4.80
C LEU A 189 -15.65 15.05 -3.42
N LEU A 190 -14.33 14.86 -3.26
CA LEU A 190 -13.63 15.10 -1.99
C LEU A 190 -13.26 16.57 -1.76
N LYS A 191 -12.92 17.32 -2.81
CA LYS A 191 -12.52 18.74 -2.70
C LYS A 191 -13.56 19.59 -1.98
N PRO A 192 -14.88 19.52 -2.29
CA PRO A 192 -15.88 20.29 -1.56
C PRO A 192 -15.91 19.95 -0.06
N ALA A 193 -15.81 18.67 0.30
CA ALA A 193 -15.87 18.23 1.69
C ALA A 193 -14.62 18.64 2.49
N LEU A 194 -13.44 18.58 1.86
CA LEU A 194 -12.18 19.12 2.40
C LEU A 194 -12.22 20.65 2.51
N ALA A 195 -12.82 21.33 1.52
CA ALA A 195 -12.96 22.79 1.49
C ALA A 195 -13.91 23.31 2.58
N ARG A 196 -15.02 22.61 2.83
CA ARG A 196 -15.95 22.90 3.95
C ARG A 196 -15.38 22.51 5.31
N GLY A 197 -14.39 21.61 5.34
CA GLY A 197 -13.78 21.10 6.57
C GLY A 197 -14.63 20.03 7.25
N ASP A 198 -15.54 19.39 6.52
CA ASP A 198 -16.35 18.26 7.01
C ASP A 198 -15.47 17.01 7.15
N VAL A 199 -14.46 16.90 6.27
CA VAL A 199 -13.46 15.83 6.26
C VAL A 199 -12.17 16.32 6.91
N GLN A 200 -11.66 15.53 7.84
CA GLN A 200 -10.29 15.65 8.33
C GLN A 200 -9.42 14.58 7.67
N ALA A 201 -8.25 14.97 7.16
CA ALA A 201 -7.40 14.07 6.38
C ALA A 201 -5.89 14.23 6.67
N VAL A 202 -5.18 13.12 6.46
CA VAL A 202 -3.72 13.05 6.32
C VAL A 202 -3.44 12.55 4.91
N GLY A 203 -2.90 13.42 4.05
CA GLY A 203 -2.46 13.06 2.71
C GLY A 203 -0.98 12.74 2.66
N ALA A 204 -0.54 11.88 1.74
CA ALA A 204 0.88 11.65 1.45
C ALA A 204 1.17 11.92 -0.03
N THR A 205 2.33 12.49 -0.33
CA THR A 205 2.78 12.76 -1.71
C THR A 205 4.29 12.88 -1.79
N THR A 206 4.86 12.74 -2.99
CA THR A 206 6.26 13.09 -3.23
C THR A 206 6.48 14.60 -3.29
N VAL A 207 7.73 15.02 -3.14
CA VAL A 207 8.12 16.44 -3.23
C VAL A 207 7.80 17.01 -4.61
N SER A 208 8.12 16.27 -5.68
CA SER A 208 7.89 16.70 -7.06
C SER A 208 6.39 16.87 -7.35
N GLU A 209 5.57 15.90 -6.95
CA GLU A 209 4.11 15.95 -7.13
C GLU A 209 3.44 17.03 -6.28
N TYR A 210 3.96 17.28 -5.08
CA TYR A 210 3.47 18.38 -4.23
C TYR A 210 3.55 19.72 -4.96
N PHE A 211 4.71 20.06 -5.53
CA PHE A 211 4.89 21.29 -6.29
C PHE A 211 4.19 21.28 -7.65
N LYS A 212 4.13 20.11 -8.30
CA LYS A 212 3.51 20.00 -9.63
C LYS A 212 1.99 20.15 -9.55
N TYR A 213 1.35 19.61 -8.51
CA TYR A 213 -0.10 19.49 -8.44
C TYR A 213 -0.73 20.20 -7.23
N ILE A 214 -0.23 19.95 -6.01
CA ILE A 214 -0.89 20.45 -4.79
C ILE A 214 -0.77 21.97 -4.64
N THR A 215 0.42 22.54 -4.85
CA THR A 215 0.61 24.01 -4.74
C THR A 215 -0.08 24.79 -5.85
N LYS A 216 -0.43 24.12 -6.97
CA LYS A 216 -1.20 24.74 -8.05
C LYS A 216 -2.71 24.72 -7.77
N ASP A 217 -3.16 23.82 -6.90
CA ASP A 217 -4.57 23.73 -6.50
C ASP A 217 -4.85 24.58 -5.25
N THR A 218 -5.39 25.78 -5.47
CA THR A 218 -5.74 26.71 -4.38
C THR A 218 -6.72 26.16 -3.35
N SER A 219 -7.53 25.15 -3.69
CA SER A 219 -8.49 24.54 -2.77
C SER A 219 -7.81 23.60 -1.78
N LEU A 220 -6.85 22.81 -2.25
CA LEU A 220 -6.08 21.88 -1.44
C LEU A 220 -4.98 22.60 -0.65
N GLU A 221 -4.19 23.47 -1.30
CA GLU A 221 -3.10 24.19 -0.67
C GLU A 221 -3.55 24.97 0.59
N ARG A 222 -4.73 25.61 0.54
CA ARG A 222 -5.26 26.39 1.67
C ARG A 222 -5.79 25.56 2.83
N ARG A 223 -5.93 24.24 2.67
CA ARG A 223 -6.55 23.33 3.65
C ARG A 223 -5.57 22.39 4.32
N PHE A 224 -4.46 22.08 3.65
CA PHE A 224 -3.43 21.19 4.14
C PHE A 224 -2.24 21.97 4.69
N GLN A 225 -1.73 21.53 5.84
CA GLN A 225 -0.46 21.99 6.37
C GLN A 225 0.63 20.97 6.01
N PRO A 226 1.71 21.36 5.33
CA PRO A 226 2.78 20.45 5.00
C PRO A 226 3.58 20.03 6.23
N VAL A 227 3.97 18.76 6.25
CA VAL A 227 4.95 18.15 7.15
C VAL A 227 5.98 17.44 6.27
N MET A 228 7.22 17.92 6.33
CA MET A 228 8.32 17.36 5.54
C MET A 228 8.76 16.04 6.17
N VAL A 229 8.78 14.98 5.38
CA VAL A 229 9.27 13.64 5.76
C VAL A 229 10.62 13.44 5.08
N LYS A 230 11.68 13.66 5.84
CA LYS A 230 13.06 13.49 5.37
C LYS A 230 13.43 12.01 5.25
N GLU A 231 14.41 11.71 4.43
CA GLU A 231 15.08 10.40 4.45
C GLU A 231 15.68 10.13 5.84
N SER A 232 15.60 8.88 6.31
CA SER A 232 16.20 8.47 7.58
C SER A 232 17.73 8.42 7.49
N THR A 233 18.41 8.75 8.59
CA THR A 233 19.88 8.57 8.63
C THR A 233 20.24 7.07 8.62
N ALA A 234 21.52 6.75 8.38
CA ALA A 234 21.98 5.37 8.46
C ALA A 234 21.73 4.77 9.85
N GLU A 235 21.99 5.54 10.91
CA GLU A 235 21.79 5.11 12.30
C GLU A 235 20.31 4.89 12.61
N GLU A 236 19.44 5.81 12.20
CA GLU A 236 17.99 5.64 12.34
C GLU A 236 17.50 4.41 11.57
N THR A 237 18.02 4.19 10.36
CA THR A 237 17.65 3.05 9.52
C THR A 237 18.07 1.73 10.16
N VAL A 238 19.25 1.66 10.79
CA VAL A 238 19.66 0.48 11.56
C VAL A 238 18.65 0.18 12.67
N GLN A 239 18.20 1.20 13.42
CA GLN A 239 17.20 1.01 14.48
C GLN A 239 15.85 0.56 13.92
N ILE A 240 15.43 1.10 12.76
CA ILE A 240 14.21 0.67 12.07
C ILE A 240 14.31 -0.81 11.70
N LEU A 241 15.40 -1.23 11.06
CA LEU A 241 15.61 -2.64 10.68
C LEU A 241 15.65 -3.56 11.90
N MET A 242 16.28 -3.14 13.01
CA MET A 242 16.26 -3.90 14.27
C MET A 242 14.85 -4.07 14.82
N GLY A 243 13.99 -3.04 14.72
CA GLY A 243 12.59 -3.11 15.13
C GLY A 243 11.74 -4.03 14.25
N LEU A 244 12.06 -4.11 12.97
CA LEU A 244 11.36 -4.97 12.00
C LEU A 244 11.90 -6.40 11.97
N ARG A 245 13.16 -6.61 12.39
CA ARG A 245 13.90 -7.87 12.27
C ARG A 245 13.06 -9.10 12.58
N LYS A 246 12.44 -9.14 13.76
CA LYS A 246 11.72 -10.33 14.23
C LYS A 246 10.64 -10.77 13.25
N LYS A 247 9.90 -9.83 12.65
CA LYS A 247 8.84 -10.17 11.68
C LYS A 247 9.42 -10.78 10.40
N TYR A 248 10.56 -10.28 9.92
CA TYR A 248 11.24 -10.85 8.75
C TYR A 248 11.89 -12.20 9.06
N GLU A 249 12.51 -12.35 10.23
CA GLU A 249 13.04 -13.63 10.71
C GLU A 249 11.93 -14.69 10.79
N ASP A 250 10.81 -14.36 11.42
CA ASP A 250 9.66 -15.27 11.57
C ASP A 250 9.03 -15.62 10.21
N HIS A 251 8.92 -14.64 9.30
CA HIS A 251 8.32 -14.83 7.99
C HIS A 251 9.18 -15.72 7.09
N HIS A 252 10.47 -15.40 6.98
CA HIS A 252 11.41 -16.12 6.11
C HIS A 252 12.02 -17.34 6.78
N LYS A 253 11.86 -17.50 8.10
CA LYS A 253 12.49 -18.55 8.89
C LYS A 253 14.01 -18.52 8.75
N VAL A 254 14.60 -17.34 8.97
CA VAL A 254 16.03 -17.07 8.92
C VAL A 254 16.46 -16.32 10.17
N HIS A 255 17.75 -16.33 10.49
CA HIS A 255 18.35 -15.48 11.52
C HIS A 255 19.11 -14.31 10.90
N ILE A 256 18.88 -13.10 11.42
CA ILE A 256 19.49 -11.85 10.93
C ILE A 256 20.31 -11.23 12.08
N PRO A 257 21.63 -11.50 12.12
CA PRO A 257 22.51 -10.92 13.12
C PRO A 257 22.61 -9.38 13.06
N ASP A 258 22.95 -8.75 14.18
CA ASP A 258 23.05 -7.30 14.30
C ASP A 258 24.10 -6.70 13.35
N GLU A 259 25.22 -7.39 13.16
CA GLU A 259 26.26 -6.99 12.21
C GLU A 259 25.75 -6.98 10.77
N ILE A 260 24.84 -7.90 10.41
CA ILE A 260 24.28 -7.98 9.06
C ILE A 260 23.33 -6.81 8.79
N ILE A 261 22.54 -6.39 9.78
CA ILE A 261 21.71 -5.19 9.66
C ILE A 261 22.59 -3.97 9.35
N LYS A 262 23.72 -3.82 10.04
CA LYS A 262 24.67 -2.73 9.77
C LYS A 262 25.25 -2.83 8.36
N THR A 263 25.62 -4.03 7.93
CA THR A 263 26.11 -4.29 6.56
C THR A 263 25.05 -3.95 5.51
N ILE A 264 23.78 -4.32 5.72
CA ILE A 264 22.67 -3.98 4.82
C ILE A 264 22.58 -2.47 4.64
N VAL A 265 22.54 -1.69 5.72
CA VAL A 265 22.44 -0.23 5.64
C VAL A 265 23.67 0.38 4.95
N GLN A 266 24.87 -0.10 5.29
CA GLN A 266 26.10 0.37 4.68
C GLN A 266 26.13 0.12 3.16
N LEU A 267 25.83 -1.11 2.74
CA LEU A 267 25.86 -1.48 1.33
C LEU A 267 24.72 -0.81 0.55
N ALA A 268 23.51 -0.74 1.11
CA ALA A 268 22.40 -0.01 0.51
C ALA A 268 22.72 1.48 0.31
N GLY A 269 23.35 2.12 1.30
CA GLY A 269 23.77 3.51 1.19
C GLY A 269 24.84 3.73 0.10
N LYS A 270 25.74 2.77 -0.08
CA LYS A 270 26.85 2.86 -1.04
C LYS A 270 26.43 2.55 -2.48
N TYR A 271 25.59 1.55 -2.68
CA TYR A 271 25.29 1.00 -4.01
C TYR A 271 23.91 1.39 -4.55
N LEU A 272 22.97 1.81 -3.68
CA LEU A 272 21.58 2.13 -4.06
C LEU A 272 21.31 3.63 -3.85
N SER A 273 21.91 4.47 -4.69
CA SER A 273 21.87 5.93 -4.58
C SER A 273 20.62 6.57 -5.20
N ASP A 274 19.90 5.84 -6.05
CA ASP A 274 18.65 6.25 -6.70
C ASP A 274 17.41 6.02 -5.83
N ARG A 275 17.58 5.35 -4.69
CA ARG A 275 16.53 5.05 -3.70
C ARG A 275 16.80 5.71 -2.36
N TYR A 276 15.76 5.81 -1.54
CA TYR A 276 15.81 6.48 -0.24
C TYR A 276 15.64 5.50 0.92
N PHE A 277 16.26 5.80 2.04
CA PHE A 277 16.03 5.12 3.32
C PHE A 277 14.68 5.52 3.97
N PRO A 278 14.06 4.60 4.74
CA PRO A 278 14.56 3.25 5.07
C PRO A 278 14.24 2.16 4.03
N ASP A 279 13.35 2.42 3.07
CA ASP A 279 12.78 1.46 2.11
C ASP A 279 13.83 0.59 1.42
N LYS A 280 14.86 1.21 0.81
CA LYS A 280 15.93 0.45 0.13
C LYS A 280 16.67 -0.56 1.01
N ALA A 281 16.78 -0.31 2.31
CA ALA A 281 17.42 -1.22 3.26
C ALA A 281 16.47 -2.34 3.67
N VAL A 282 15.19 -2.02 3.83
CA VAL A 282 14.14 -3.00 4.13
C VAL A 282 13.99 -3.98 2.98
N ASP A 283 13.89 -3.48 1.74
CA ASP A 283 13.83 -4.31 0.53
C ASP A 283 15.04 -5.24 0.41
N LEU A 284 16.24 -4.71 0.66
CA LEU A 284 17.48 -5.48 0.56
C LEU A 284 17.54 -6.58 1.63
N MET A 285 17.07 -6.29 2.85
CA MET A 285 16.97 -7.27 3.94
C MET A 285 15.95 -8.37 3.59
N ASP A 286 14.79 -7.98 3.08
CA ASP A 286 13.68 -8.87 2.72
C ASP A 286 14.07 -9.84 1.61
N GLU A 287 14.63 -9.33 0.50
CA GLU A 287 15.01 -10.15 -0.64
C GLU A 287 16.18 -11.09 -0.31
N ALA A 288 17.16 -10.62 0.48
CA ALA A 288 18.25 -11.48 0.94
C ALA A 288 17.73 -12.61 1.83
N ALA A 289 16.81 -12.32 2.75
CA ALA A 289 16.18 -13.33 3.61
C ALA A 289 15.39 -14.38 2.80
N SER A 290 14.59 -13.90 1.84
CA SER A 290 13.82 -14.76 0.92
C SER A 290 14.73 -15.68 0.10
N LYS A 291 15.81 -15.14 -0.48
CA LYS A 291 16.78 -15.92 -1.26
C LYS A 291 17.42 -17.03 -0.43
N VAL A 292 17.92 -16.71 0.76
CA VAL A 292 18.56 -17.70 1.64
C VAL A 292 17.59 -18.82 2.01
N ARG A 293 16.34 -18.47 2.34
CA ARG A 293 15.30 -19.46 2.65
C ARG A 293 15.03 -20.40 1.47
N MET A 294 14.96 -19.87 0.26
CA MET A 294 14.75 -20.67 -0.95
C MET A 294 15.91 -21.65 -1.19
N GLU A 295 17.16 -21.20 -1.08
CA GLU A 295 18.34 -22.04 -1.30
C GLU A 295 18.43 -23.19 -0.29
N THR A 296 18.18 -22.93 1.00
CA THR A 296 18.20 -23.97 2.04
C THR A 296 17.08 -25.00 1.83
N THR A 297 15.89 -24.53 1.44
CA THR A 297 14.75 -25.42 1.17
C THR A 297 15.05 -26.37 -0.01
N GLN A 298 15.75 -25.89 -1.04
CA GLN A 298 16.14 -26.71 -2.20
C GLN A 298 17.23 -27.74 -1.87
N LYS A 299 18.15 -27.42 -0.94
CA LYS A 299 19.23 -28.32 -0.53
C LYS A 299 18.81 -29.43 0.42
N GLY A 300 17.60 -29.36 0.99
CA GLY A 300 17.11 -30.35 1.95
C GLY A 300 17.86 -30.33 3.28
N GLU A 301 18.56 -29.23 3.60
CA GLU A 301 19.37 -29.08 4.80
C GLU A 301 18.53 -28.59 5.99
N GLY A 302 18.56 -29.35 7.09
CA GLY A 302 18.38 -28.88 8.47
C GLY A 302 17.01 -28.36 8.91
N GLN A 303 16.66 -28.64 10.17
CA GLN A 303 15.46 -28.12 10.84
C GLN A 303 15.65 -26.67 11.37
N ASP A 304 16.91 -26.20 11.43
CA ASP A 304 17.32 -24.90 11.96
C ASP A 304 17.22 -23.78 10.92
N TRP A 305 17.01 -22.55 11.39
CA TRP A 305 16.88 -21.37 10.53
C TRP A 305 18.27 -20.94 10.03
N PRO A 306 18.48 -20.82 8.70
CA PRO A 306 19.76 -20.37 8.16
C PRO A 306 20.07 -18.94 8.60
N ILE A 307 21.37 -18.66 8.77
CA ILE A 307 21.86 -17.35 9.19
C ILE A 307 22.20 -16.52 7.95
N LEU A 308 21.70 -15.29 7.90
CA LEU A 308 22.04 -14.34 6.84
C LEU A 308 23.51 -13.94 6.95
N THR A 309 24.21 -13.88 5.81
CA THR A 309 25.65 -13.54 5.76
C THR A 309 25.88 -12.30 4.89
N PRO A 310 27.03 -11.60 5.02
CA PRO A 310 27.34 -10.45 4.18
C PRO A 310 27.32 -10.78 2.69
N LYS A 311 27.79 -11.99 2.33
CA LYS A 311 27.77 -12.49 0.95
C LYS A 311 26.36 -12.56 0.38
N ASN A 312 25.37 -12.94 1.18
CA ASN A 312 23.98 -12.96 0.70
C ASN A 312 23.50 -11.57 0.32
N ILE A 313 23.90 -10.53 1.07
CA ILE A 313 23.55 -9.14 0.78
C ILE A 313 24.25 -8.65 -0.49
N GLU A 314 25.56 -8.94 -0.62
CA GLU A 314 26.35 -8.59 -1.80
C GLU A 314 25.78 -9.23 -3.08
N ASP A 315 25.35 -10.49 -3.00
CA ASP A 315 24.74 -11.18 -4.13
C ASP A 315 23.45 -10.49 -4.61
N ILE A 316 22.60 -10.03 -3.69
CA ILE A 316 21.36 -9.31 -4.06
C ILE A 316 21.69 -7.99 -4.75
N ILE A 317 22.65 -7.23 -4.22
CA ILE A 317 23.10 -5.98 -4.85
C ILE A 317 23.64 -6.25 -6.25
N PHE A 318 24.40 -7.34 -6.44
CA PHE A 318 24.90 -7.71 -7.74
C PHE A 318 23.76 -8.06 -8.72
N ILE A 319 22.75 -8.81 -8.27
CA ILE A 319 21.56 -9.15 -9.05
C ILE A 319 20.83 -7.87 -9.47
N TRP A 320 20.50 -6.99 -8.52
CA TRP A 320 19.81 -5.73 -8.80
C TRP A 320 20.59 -4.85 -9.79
N SER A 321 21.91 -4.72 -9.59
CA SER A 321 22.76 -3.92 -10.47
C SER A 321 22.73 -4.46 -11.90
N ARG A 322 22.89 -5.78 -12.05
CA ARG A 322 22.85 -6.45 -13.36
C ARG A 322 21.50 -6.28 -14.05
N ASP A 323 20.41 -6.45 -13.30
CA ASP A 323 19.06 -6.39 -13.85
C ASP A 323 18.71 -4.95 -14.29
N VAL A 324 19.13 -3.93 -13.52
CA VAL A 324 19.00 -2.51 -13.91
C VAL A 324 19.79 -2.20 -15.19
N ASP A 325 21.02 -2.69 -15.30
CA ASP A 325 21.85 -2.48 -16.50
C ASP A 325 21.23 -3.16 -17.74
N GLN A 326 20.66 -4.35 -17.56
CA GLN A 326 19.94 -5.04 -18.63
C GLN A 326 18.70 -4.26 -19.08
N ILE A 327 17.87 -3.79 -18.13
CA ILE A 327 16.68 -2.98 -18.43
C ILE A 327 17.05 -1.71 -19.20
N LYS A 328 18.11 -1.00 -18.77
CA LYS A 328 18.59 0.19 -19.47
C LYS A 328 19.03 -0.11 -20.91
N LYS A 329 19.69 -1.25 -21.11
CA LYS A 329 20.11 -1.70 -22.45
C LYS A 329 18.90 -2.01 -23.34
N GLU A 330 17.90 -2.69 -22.81
CA GLU A 330 16.67 -3.01 -23.56
C GLU A 330 15.83 -1.76 -23.86
N ALA A 331 15.69 -0.84 -22.91
CA ALA A 331 15.01 0.44 -23.11
C ALA A 331 15.65 1.26 -24.23
N LYS A 332 16.99 1.33 -24.26
CA LYS A 332 17.73 2.02 -25.33
C LYS A 332 17.49 1.39 -26.70
N ILE A 333 17.49 0.06 -26.80
CA ILE A 333 17.20 -0.65 -28.06
C ILE A 333 15.78 -0.36 -28.56
N LEU A 334 14.81 -0.19 -27.65
CA LEU A 334 13.44 0.17 -28.00
C LEU A 334 13.33 1.62 -28.47
N GLU A 335 13.97 2.57 -27.79
CA GLU A 335 14.02 3.97 -28.21
C GLU A 335 14.66 4.11 -29.61
N ASP A 336 15.73 3.39 -29.88
CA ASP A 336 16.42 3.37 -31.19
C ASP A 336 15.56 2.72 -32.30
N LYS A 337 14.52 1.96 -31.97
CA LYS A 337 13.57 1.37 -32.94
C LYS A 337 12.32 2.23 -33.16
N ILE A 338 12.00 3.11 -32.22
CA ILE A 338 10.85 4.01 -32.27
C ILE A 338 11.20 5.31 -33.02
N ASN A 339 12.49 5.69 -33.02
CA ASN A 339 13.04 6.83 -33.75
C ASN A 339 13.55 6.45 -35.16
#